data_AF-A0A821PWH6-F1
#
_entry.id   AF-A0A821PWH6-F1
#
_cell.length_a   1.000
_cell.length_b   1.000
_cell.length_c   1.000
_cell.angle_alpha   90.00
_cell.angle_beta   90.00
_cell.angle_gamma   90.00
#
_symmetry.space_group_name_H-M   'P 1'
#
loop_
_entity.id
_entity.type
_entity.pdbx_description
1 polymer ?
#
loop_
_entity_poly.entity_id
_entity_poly.type
_entity_poly.pdbx_seq_one_letter_code
_entity_poly.pdbx_strand_id
1 'polypeptide(L)'
;MLSETAVNKPQSCCISGRTLVVKNVSVSELSCRHIREFVDRHNYWRLKLAKGEIPNQPAASEMKYIIWDEELAAKADKWASNNEFKHNPDRTVGSNRFTTGENIFWTASTDQSYKFEPRSAVDSWFSEHKDFNYGPLQSWQFLPSSKMIGHYTQVAWSDSIYLGCGVSKAYKNGWVNYYVVCNYGPTGNYLGRTPYPAGKPSGQLVCAHDCSRFYGDKC
;
A
#
# COMPACT_ATOMS: atom_id res chain seq x y z
N MET A 1 66.29 0.57 46.19
CA MET A 1 67.09 0.92 45.00
C MET A 1 66.19 0.82 43.77
N LEU A 2 66.59 1.48 42.68
CA LEU A 2 66.00 1.40 41.33
C LEU A 2 65.95 -0.06 40.84
N SER A 3 65.12 -0.53 39.90
CA SER A 3 64.01 0.02 39.10
C SER A 3 63.02 -1.17 38.82
N GLU A 4 62.08 -1.25 37.87
CA GLU A 4 61.66 -0.41 36.72
C GLU A 4 60.17 -0.69 36.34
N THR A 5 59.69 -0.16 35.21
CA THR A 5 58.30 -0.32 34.72
C THR A 5 58.19 -1.16 33.45
N ALA A 6 57.15 -1.99 33.33
CA ALA A 6 56.72 -2.57 32.06
C ALA A 6 55.21 -2.35 31.83
N VAL A 7 54.86 -1.68 30.72
CA VAL A 7 53.48 -1.38 30.30
C VAL A 7 53.25 -1.93 28.90
N ASN A 8 52.24 -2.80 28.74
CA ASN A 8 51.54 -3.22 27.51
C ASN A 8 50.79 -4.54 27.84
N LYS A 9 49.63 -4.91 27.29
CA LYS A 9 48.55 -4.26 26.52
C LYS A 9 47.40 -5.30 26.50
N PRO A 10 46.11 -4.96 26.61
CA PRO A 10 45.05 -5.98 26.49
C PRO A 10 45.01 -6.52 25.05
N GLN A 11 45.01 -7.85 24.90
CA GLN A 11 44.95 -8.51 23.59
C GLN A 11 43.56 -8.39 22.95
N SER A 12 43.55 -8.41 21.61
CA SER A 12 42.41 -7.99 20.79
C SER A 12 41.19 -8.91 20.91
N CYS A 13 40.03 -8.27 20.90
CA CYS A 13 38.75 -8.90 20.62
C CYS A 13 38.72 -9.47 19.19
N CYS A 14 38.11 -10.65 19.02
CA CYS A 14 37.79 -11.23 17.71
C CYS A 14 36.26 -11.34 17.54
N ILE A 15 35.58 -10.21 17.38
CA ILE A 15 34.22 -10.22 16.82
C ILE A 15 34.35 -10.54 15.34
N SER A 16 33.83 -11.70 14.94
CA SER A 16 33.59 -12.03 13.54
C SER A 16 32.74 -10.94 12.91
N GLY A 17 33.35 -10.17 12.01
CA GLY A 17 32.71 -9.06 11.33
C GLY A 17 31.62 -9.54 10.39
N ARG A 18 30.41 -9.75 10.91
CA ARG A 18 29.21 -9.58 10.07
C ARG A 18 29.22 -8.15 9.59
N THR A 19 29.50 -7.95 8.30
CA THR A 19 29.26 -6.67 7.63
C THR A 19 27.80 -6.32 7.84
N LEU A 20 27.54 -5.40 8.78
CA LEU A 20 26.26 -4.72 8.89
C LEU A 20 26.13 -3.91 7.61
N VAL A 21 25.51 -4.51 6.60
CA VAL A 21 24.89 -3.75 5.52
C VAL A 21 23.87 -2.87 6.22
N VAL A 22 24.25 -1.61 6.46
CA VAL A 22 23.32 -0.58 6.89
C VAL A 22 22.30 -0.49 5.78
N LYS A 23 21.14 -1.15 5.97
CA LYS A 23 19.97 -0.99 5.13
C LYS A 23 19.63 0.50 5.24
N ASN A 24 20.07 1.31 4.27
CA ASN A 24 19.71 2.72 4.13
C ASN A 24 18.24 2.84 3.69
N VAL A 25 17.37 2.26 4.51
CA VAL A 25 15.93 2.17 4.38
C VAL A 25 15.35 3.09 5.44
N SER A 26 14.84 4.24 5.01
CA SER A 26 14.05 5.11 5.87
C SER A 26 12.58 4.90 5.59
N VAL A 27 11.82 4.49 6.60
CA VAL A 27 10.36 4.63 6.55
C VAL A 27 10.04 6.12 6.39
N SER A 28 9.15 6.44 5.46
CA SER A 28 8.77 7.81 5.11
C SER A 28 7.50 8.16 5.85
N GLU A 29 7.64 8.95 6.92
CA GLU A 29 6.49 9.49 7.65
C GLU A 29 5.54 10.22 6.69
N LEU A 30 4.28 9.75 6.63
CA LEU A 30 3.30 10.27 5.69
C LEU A 30 2.69 11.56 6.21
N SER A 31 3.11 12.69 5.64
CA SER A 31 2.45 13.98 5.82
C SER A 31 0.96 13.93 5.44
N CYS A 32 0.18 14.88 5.98
CA CYS A 32 -1.21 15.14 5.61
C CYS A 32 -1.42 15.20 4.09
N ARG A 33 -0.46 15.78 3.34
CA ARG A 33 -0.48 15.81 1.86
C ARG A 33 -0.50 14.40 1.28
N HIS A 34 0.38 13.52 1.74
CA HIS A 34 0.46 12.15 1.23
C HIS A 34 -0.81 11.34 1.54
N ILE A 35 -1.35 11.49 2.74
CA ILE A 35 -2.60 10.85 3.17
C ILE A 35 -3.77 11.27 2.26
N ARG A 36 -3.94 12.59 2.07
CA ARG A 36 -4.94 13.15 1.13
C ARG A 36 -4.76 12.59 -0.27
N GLU A 37 -3.55 12.57 -0.80
CA GLU A 37 -3.32 12.06 -2.16
C GLU A 37 -3.61 10.56 -2.32
N PHE A 38 -3.39 9.73 -1.30
CA PHE A 38 -3.86 8.34 -1.32
C PHE A 38 -5.39 8.26 -1.32
N VAL A 39 -6.05 8.89 -0.34
CA VAL A 39 -7.52 8.84 -0.16
C VAL A 39 -8.26 9.44 -1.36
N ASP A 40 -7.88 10.64 -1.76
CA ASP A 40 -8.49 11.37 -2.89
C ASP A 40 -8.35 10.61 -4.19
N ARG A 41 -7.22 9.93 -4.43
CA ARG A 41 -7.02 9.22 -5.70
C ARG A 41 -7.80 7.92 -5.76
N HIS A 42 -7.95 7.21 -4.64
CA HIS A 42 -8.88 6.08 -4.57
C HIS A 42 -10.33 6.55 -4.78
N ASN A 43 -10.76 7.60 -4.09
CA ASN A 43 -12.11 8.14 -4.22
C ASN A 43 -12.40 8.72 -5.60
N TYR A 44 -11.42 9.34 -6.26
CA TYR A 44 -11.52 9.76 -7.66
C TYR A 44 -11.85 8.57 -8.58
N TRP A 45 -11.11 7.47 -8.47
CA TRP A 45 -11.31 6.30 -9.33
C TRP A 45 -12.61 5.55 -9.02
N ARG A 46 -12.97 5.44 -7.75
CA ARG A 46 -14.27 4.91 -7.31
C ARG A 46 -15.43 5.77 -7.83
N LEU A 47 -15.29 7.09 -7.83
CA LEU A 47 -16.28 8.01 -8.41
C LEU A 47 -16.38 7.86 -9.94
N LYS A 48 -15.26 7.65 -10.65
CA LYS A 48 -15.25 7.36 -12.09
C LYS A 48 -16.01 6.06 -12.41
N LEU A 49 -15.83 5.02 -11.60
CA LEU A 49 -16.62 3.78 -11.70
C LEU A 49 -18.11 4.04 -11.42
N ALA A 50 -18.45 4.80 -10.37
CA ALA A 50 -19.83 5.15 -10.04
C ALA A 50 -20.53 5.99 -11.13
N LYS A 51 -19.75 6.73 -11.94
CA LYS A 51 -20.23 7.48 -13.11
C LYS A 51 -20.30 6.67 -14.40
N GLY A 52 -19.76 5.44 -14.42
CA GLY A 52 -19.65 4.65 -15.65
C GLY A 52 -18.66 5.22 -16.67
N GLU A 53 -17.68 6.02 -16.22
CA GLU A 53 -16.71 6.71 -17.09
C GLU A 53 -15.46 5.87 -17.39
N ILE A 54 -15.42 4.61 -16.94
CA ILE A 54 -14.27 3.71 -17.14
C ILE A 54 -14.57 2.75 -18.30
N PRO A 55 -13.76 2.76 -19.39
CA PRO A 55 -13.97 1.87 -20.52
C PRO A 55 -13.96 0.40 -20.11
N ASN A 56 -14.87 -0.38 -20.71
CA ASN A 56 -15.06 -1.82 -20.50
C ASN A 56 -15.44 -2.25 -19.07
N GLN A 57 -15.81 -1.30 -18.20
CA GLN A 57 -16.30 -1.57 -16.84
C GLN A 57 -17.76 -1.07 -16.72
N PRO A 58 -18.69 -1.86 -16.17
CA PRO A 58 -20.04 -1.35 -15.90
C PRO A 58 -19.99 -0.31 -14.78
N ALA A 59 -20.97 0.60 -14.77
CA ALA A 59 -21.09 1.57 -13.71
C ALA A 59 -21.36 0.89 -12.36
N ALA A 60 -20.69 1.36 -11.32
CA ALA A 60 -20.87 0.84 -9.97
C ALA A 60 -22.09 1.49 -9.29
N SER A 61 -23.09 0.70 -8.91
CA SER A 61 -24.10 1.14 -7.95
C SER A 61 -23.51 1.09 -6.53
N GLU A 62 -24.02 1.92 -5.62
CA GLU A 62 -23.66 1.91 -4.19
C GLU A 62 -22.14 1.90 -3.88
N MET A 63 -21.32 2.48 -4.77
CA MET A 63 -19.88 2.57 -4.57
C MET A 63 -19.59 3.46 -3.37
N LYS A 64 -18.95 2.89 -2.36
CA LYS A 64 -18.72 3.58 -1.08
C LYS A 64 -17.47 4.46 -1.16
N TYR A 65 -17.45 5.56 -0.40
CA TYR A 65 -16.20 6.25 -0.11
C TYR A 65 -15.19 5.33 0.59
N ILE A 66 -13.91 5.59 0.37
CA ILE A 66 -12.82 5.10 1.22
C ILE A 66 -12.33 6.23 2.12
N ILE A 67 -12.03 5.93 3.37
CA ILE A 67 -11.51 6.87 4.38
C ILE A 67 -10.23 6.30 5.01
N TRP A 68 -9.39 7.18 5.57
CA TRP A 68 -8.15 6.76 6.21
C TRP A 68 -8.39 6.06 7.56
N ASP A 69 -7.58 5.03 7.85
CA ASP A 69 -7.60 4.27 9.09
C ASP A 69 -6.16 4.12 9.61
N GLU A 70 -5.92 4.65 10.82
CA GLU A 70 -4.59 4.73 11.42
C GLU A 70 -4.01 3.36 11.81
N GLU A 71 -4.86 2.36 12.08
CA GLU A 71 -4.42 1.00 12.40
C GLU A 71 -3.95 0.28 11.12
N LEU A 72 -4.68 0.43 10.02
CA LEU A 72 -4.25 -0.03 8.70
C LEU A 72 -2.95 0.66 8.25
N ALA A 73 -2.80 1.96 8.52
CA ALA A 73 -1.61 2.74 8.19
C ALA A 73 -0.40 2.23 8.99
N ALA A 74 -0.51 2.09 10.31
CA ALA A 74 0.56 1.54 11.14
C ALA A 74 0.97 0.11 10.73
N LYS A 75 0.00 -0.73 10.33
CA LYS A 75 0.27 -2.07 9.77
C LYS A 75 1.02 -2.00 8.44
N ALA A 76 0.61 -1.10 7.54
CA ALA A 76 1.23 -0.93 6.22
C ALA A 76 2.66 -0.38 6.35
N ASP A 77 2.86 0.60 7.22
CA ASP A 77 4.14 1.24 7.53
C ASP A 77 5.17 0.24 8.09
N LYS A 78 4.74 -0.55 9.08
CA LYS A 78 5.52 -1.66 9.63
C LYS A 78 5.91 -2.69 8.56
N TRP A 79 5.04 -3.00 7.60
CA TRP A 79 5.40 -3.93 6.52
C TRP A 79 6.33 -3.30 5.48
N ALA A 80 6.07 -2.04 5.09
CA ALA A 80 6.89 -1.28 4.16
C ALA A 80 8.34 -1.16 4.64
N SER A 81 8.58 -1.05 5.96
CA SER A 81 9.91 -0.97 6.59
C SER A 81 10.85 -2.13 6.22
N ASN A 82 10.34 -3.30 5.84
CA ASN A 82 11.17 -4.43 5.41
C ASN A 82 11.93 -4.14 4.10
N ASN A 83 11.36 -3.28 3.25
CA ASN A 83 11.82 -2.92 1.90
C ASN A 83 12.05 -4.16 1.01
N GLU A 84 11.12 -5.11 1.05
CA GLU A 84 11.12 -6.34 0.27
C GLU A 84 9.81 -6.41 -0.49
N PHE A 85 9.87 -6.51 -1.82
CA PHE A 85 8.68 -6.47 -2.68
C PHE A 85 7.90 -7.80 -2.62
N LYS A 86 7.14 -7.97 -1.53
CA LYS A 86 6.32 -9.15 -1.24
C LYS A 86 5.12 -8.74 -0.38
N HIS A 87 4.01 -9.44 -0.51
CA HIS A 87 2.82 -9.22 0.31
C HIS A 87 3.03 -9.61 1.79
N ASN A 88 2.31 -8.96 2.69
CA ASN A 88 2.28 -9.31 4.11
C ASN A 88 1.49 -10.62 4.34
N PRO A 89 2.09 -11.68 4.92
CA PRO A 89 1.36 -12.92 5.21
C PRO A 89 0.32 -12.74 6.32
N ASP A 90 0.50 -11.78 7.22
CA ASP A 90 -0.49 -11.44 8.25
C ASP A 90 -1.59 -10.55 7.65
N ARG A 91 -2.82 -11.07 7.65
CA ARG A 91 -4.04 -10.37 7.17
C ARG A 91 -4.96 -9.90 8.29
N THR A 92 -4.46 -9.77 9.53
CA THR A 92 -5.23 -9.34 10.71
C THR A 92 -4.98 -7.88 11.08
N VAL A 93 -5.82 -7.31 11.95
CA VAL A 93 -5.59 -6.04 12.65
C VAL A 93 -5.73 -6.26 14.15
N GLY A 94 -5.07 -5.46 14.98
CA GLY A 94 -5.05 -5.64 16.44
C GLY A 94 -6.42 -5.52 17.10
N SER A 95 -7.30 -4.70 16.52
CA SER A 95 -8.71 -4.53 16.92
C SER A 95 -9.62 -5.70 16.51
N ASN A 96 -9.15 -6.65 15.71
CA ASN A 96 -9.92 -7.77 15.14
C ASN A 96 -11.23 -7.37 14.39
N ARG A 97 -11.38 -6.11 13.97
CA ARG A 97 -12.59 -5.62 13.27
C ARG A 97 -12.88 -6.32 11.94
N PHE A 98 -11.84 -6.76 11.24
CA PHE A 98 -11.89 -7.42 9.94
C PHE A 98 -10.53 -8.03 9.58
N THR A 99 -10.49 -8.82 8.49
CA THR A 99 -9.23 -9.12 7.79
C THR A 99 -8.90 -8.04 6.75
N THR A 100 -7.63 -7.91 6.39
CA THR A 100 -7.11 -6.86 5.51
C THR A 100 -6.79 -7.35 4.11
N GLY A 101 -7.24 -6.60 3.10
CA GLY A 101 -6.66 -6.65 1.75
C GLY A 101 -5.36 -5.83 1.70
N GLU A 102 -4.56 -5.98 0.65
CA GLU A 102 -3.29 -5.27 0.51
C GLU A 102 -2.90 -5.09 -0.96
N ASN A 103 -2.51 -3.87 -1.34
CA ASN A 103 -1.81 -3.57 -2.58
C ASN A 103 -0.37 -3.15 -2.28
N ILE A 104 0.56 -3.52 -3.17
CA ILE A 104 1.97 -3.14 -3.07
C ILE A 104 2.45 -2.47 -4.37
N PHE A 105 3.36 -1.53 -4.26
CA PHE A 105 3.94 -0.84 -5.43
C PHE A 105 5.43 -0.56 -5.20
N TRP A 106 6.20 -0.59 -6.29
CA TRP A 106 7.63 -0.31 -6.30
C TRP A 106 7.96 0.65 -7.43
N THR A 107 8.72 1.70 -7.13
CA THR A 107 9.31 2.60 -8.12
C THR A 107 10.77 2.86 -7.78
N ALA A 108 11.59 3.10 -8.80
CA ALA A 108 13.01 3.37 -8.66
C ALA A 108 13.46 4.43 -9.68
N SER A 109 14.41 5.27 -9.29
CA SER A 109 15.05 6.25 -10.17
C SER A 109 16.55 6.34 -9.92
N THR A 110 17.32 6.66 -10.95
CA THR A 110 18.74 7.06 -10.83
C THR A 110 18.89 8.52 -10.40
N ASP A 111 17.87 9.36 -10.59
CA ASP A 111 17.81 10.70 -10.03
C ASP A 111 17.60 10.62 -8.51
N GLN A 112 18.65 10.96 -7.75
CA GLN A 112 18.63 10.93 -6.29
C GLN A 112 17.66 11.94 -5.65
N SER A 113 17.21 12.94 -6.42
CA SER A 113 16.24 13.94 -5.98
C SER A 113 14.79 13.44 -6.06
N TYR A 114 14.53 12.38 -6.85
CA TYR A 114 13.20 11.82 -7.10
C TYR A 114 12.41 11.62 -5.80
N LYS A 115 11.16 12.10 -5.83
CA LYS A 115 10.17 11.94 -4.77
C LYS A 115 9.06 11.05 -5.29
N PHE A 116 8.63 10.10 -4.47
CA PHE A 116 7.45 9.31 -4.73
C PHE A 116 6.19 10.16 -4.52
N GLU A 117 5.26 10.08 -5.47
CA GLU A 117 3.98 10.76 -5.46
C GLU A 117 2.87 9.70 -5.28
N PRO A 118 2.14 9.65 -4.14
CA PRO A 118 1.12 8.64 -3.81
C PRO A 118 0.16 8.27 -4.95
N ARG A 119 -0.26 9.26 -5.74
CA ARG A 119 -1.16 9.07 -6.88
C ARG A 119 -0.62 8.08 -7.91
N SER A 120 0.70 8.00 -8.10
CA SER A 120 1.33 7.11 -9.08
C SER A 120 1.12 5.63 -8.77
N ALA A 121 1.14 5.25 -7.48
CA ALA A 121 0.84 3.87 -7.07
C ALA A 121 -0.63 3.53 -7.33
N VAL A 122 -1.55 4.42 -6.92
CA VAL A 122 -3.00 4.21 -7.11
C VAL A 122 -3.37 4.15 -8.59
N ASP A 123 -2.73 4.97 -9.43
CA ASP A 123 -2.94 4.96 -10.89
C ASP A 123 -2.39 3.71 -11.54
N SER A 124 -1.21 3.25 -11.12
CA SER A 124 -0.65 1.97 -11.57
C SER A 124 -1.60 0.81 -11.24
N TRP A 125 -2.05 0.70 -9.99
CA TRP A 125 -3.01 -0.31 -9.55
C TRP A 125 -4.33 -0.22 -10.31
N PHE A 126 -4.90 0.99 -10.46
CA PHE A 126 -6.17 1.15 -11.15
C PHE A 126 -6.06 0.83 -12.65
N SER A 127 -4.90 1.08 -13.28
CA SER A 127 -4.70 0.86 -14.72
C SER A 127 -4.91 -0.59 -15.17
N GLU A 128 -4.85 -1.56 -14.25
CA GLU A 128 -5.18 -2.98 -14.47
C GLU A 128 -6.66 -3.19 -14.88
N HIS A 129 -7.54 -2.18 -14.74
CA HIS A 129 -8.92 -2.21 -15.25
C HIS A 129 -9.02 -2.55 -16.76
N LYS A 130 -7.93 -2.39 -17.51
CA LYS A 130 -7.82 -2.68 -18.94
C LYS A 130 -7.72 -4.18 -19.23
N ASP A 131 -7.15 -4.96 -18.31
CA ASP A 131 -7.01 -6.41 -18.40
C ASP A 131 -8.14 -7.15 -17.65
N PHE A 132 -8.95 -6.45 -16.84
CA PHE A 132 -10.06 -7.04 -16.09
C PHE A 132 -11.38 -7.06 -16.88
N ASN A 133 -11.83 -8.25 -17.28
CA ASN A 133 -13.22 -8.44 -17.71
C ASN A 133 -14.13 -8.51 -16.48
N TYR A 134 -15.10 -7.58 -16.38
CA TYR A 134 -15.98 -7.51 -15.22
C TYR A 134 -16.82 -8.78 -15.03
N GLY A 135 -16.71 -9.37 -13.84
CA GLY A 135 -17.45 -10.57 -13.44
C GLY A 135 -17.00 -11.08 -12.07
N PRO A 136 -17.56 -12.22 -11.61
CA PRO A 136 -17.11 -12.89 -10.40
C PRO A 136 -15.63 -13.30 -10.49
N LEU A 137 -14.83 -12.97 -9.48
CA LEU A 137 -13.41 -13.29 -9.44
C LEU A 137 -13.16 -14.80 -9.44
N GLN A 138 -12.23 -15.25 -10.26
CA GLN A 138 -11.83 -16.65 -10.41
C GLN A 138 -10.37 -16.84 -10.01
N SER A 139 -10.05 -17.97 -9.37
CA SER A 139 -8.70 -18.25 -8.86
C SER A 139 -7.61 -18.21 -9.95
N TRP A 140 -7.94 -18.62 -11.18
CA TRP A 140 -7.00 -18.60 -12.30
C TRP A 140 -6.54 -17.18 -12.68
N GLN A 141 -7.31 -16.14 -12.37
CA GLN A 141 -6.92 -14.75 -12.64
C GLN A 141 -5.77 -14.26 -11.73
N PHE A 142 -5.47 -14.99 -10.65
CA PHE A 142 -4.42 -14.67 -9.68
C PHE A 142 -3.18 -15.59 -9.78
N LEU A 143 -3.11 -16.42 -10.83
CA LEU A 143 -1.92 -17.22 -11.12
C LEU A 143 -0.78 -16.34 -11.66
N PRO A 144 0.50 -16.67 -11.43
CA PRO A 144 1.64 -15.88 -11.92
C PRO A 144 1.73 -15.71 -13.44
N SER A 145 1.05 -16.57 -14.22
CA SER A 145 0.94 -16.50 -15.68
C SER A 145 -0.18 -15.60 -16.18
N SER A 146 -1.06 -15.12 -15.30
CA SER A 146 -2.20 -14.28 -15.64
C SER A 146 -1.85 -12.80 -15.63
N LYS A 147 -2.71 -11.98 -16.26
CA LYS A 147 -2.63 -10.52 -16.14
C LYS A 147 -2.89 -10.11 -14.71
N MET A 148 -2.11 -9.15 -14.20
CA MET A 148 -2.39 -8.56 -12.89
C MET A 148 -3.70 -7.78 -12.96
N ILE A 149 -4.67 -8.19 -12.15
CA ILE A 149 -5.96 -7.49 -11.95
C ILE A 149 -6.24 -7.17 -10.48
N GLY A 150 -5.49 -7.81 -9.57
CA GLY A 150 -5.82 -7.86 -8.15
C GLY A 150 -5.70 -6.51 -7.45
N HIS A 151 -4.84 -5.62 -7.95
CA HIS A 151 -4.70 -4.30 -7.38
C HIS A 151 -5.86 -3.40 -7.79
N TYR A 152 -6.26 -3.43 -9.07
CA TYR A 152 -7.48 -2.74 -9.54
C TYR A 152 -8.71 -3.24 -8.79
N THR A 153 -8.93 -4.55 -8.70
CA THR A 153 -10.14 -5.10 -8.06
C THR A 153 -10.21 -4.74 -6.58
N GLN A 154 -9.06 -4.58 -5.90
CA GLN A 154 -9.02 -4.10 -4.52
C GLN A 154 -9.28 -2.59 -4.40
N VAL A 155 -8.78 -1.74 -5.30
CA VAL A 155 -9.13 -0.30 -5.35
C VAL A 155 -10.62 -0.10 -5.63
N ALA A 156 -11.16 -0.92 -6.55
CA ALA A 156 -12.56 -0.95 -6.94
C ALA A 156 -13.47 -1.71 -5.95
N TRP A 157 -12.96 -2.26 -4.84
CA TRP A 157 -13.77 -3.10 -3.96
C TRP A 157 -14.77 -2.27 -3.16
N SER A 158 -16.07 -2.36 -3.48
CA SER A 158 -17.09 -1.46 -2.93
C SER A 158 -17.26 -1.57 -1.41
N ASP A 159 -16.96 -2.74 -0.83
CA ASP A 159 -17.07 -2.97 0.61
C ASP A 159 -15.79 -2.66 1.39
N SER A 160 -14.66 -2.42 0.71
CA SER A 160 -13.47 -1.88 1.35
C SER A 160 -13.65 -0.37 1.50
N ILE A 161 -13.78 0.08 2.74
CA ILE A 161 -14.12 1.47 3.12
C ILE A 161 -13.03 2.14 3.96
N TYR A 162 -12.10 1.36 4.51
CA TYR A 162 -10.93 1.83 5.24
C TYR A 162 -9.66 1.61 4.41
N LEU A 163 -8.77 2.61 4.41
CA LEU A 163 -7.47 2.60 3.76
C LEU A 163 -6.39 3.02 4.74
N GLY A 164 -5.26 2.33 4.76
CA GLY A 164 -4.07 2.83 5.44
C GLY A 164 -2.81 2.41 4.71
N CYS A 165 -1.93 3.37 4.45
CA CYS A 165 -0.74 3.15 3.64
C CYS A 165 0.55 3.48 4.40
N GLY A 166 1.65 2.87 3.97
CA GLY A 166 3.00 3.10 4.46
C GLY A 166 3.98 3.06 3.29
N VAL A 167 5.07 3.82 3.41
CA VAL A 167 6.07 3.98 2.34
C VAL A 167 7.46 3.87 2.94
N SER A 168 8.31 2.99 2.41
CA SER A 168 9.75 3.01 2.71
C SER A 168 10.56 3.48 1.51
N LYS A 169 11.61 4.24 1.80
CA LYS A 169 12.57 4.77 0.84
C LYS A 169 13.91 4.08 1.05
N ALA A 170 14.54 3.59 -0.01
CA ALA A 170 15.82 2.89 0.07
C ALA A 170 16.81 3.34 -1.00
N TYR A 171 18.05 3.62 -0.59
CA TYR A 171 19.17 3.87 -1.49
C TYR A 171 19.94 2.57 -1.73
N LYS A 172 19.98 2.07 -2.97
CA LYS A 172 20.63 0.80 -3.34
C LYS A 172 21.24 0.88 -4.74
N ASN A 173 22.52 0.52 -4.86
CA ASN A 173 23.25 0.43 -6.14
C ASN A 173 23.18 1.70 -7.01
N GLY A 174 23.14 2.89 -6.39
CA GLY A 174 22.99 4.17 -7.11
C GLY A 174 21.55 4.54 -7.48
N TRP A 175 20.55 3.74 -7.07
CA TRP A 175 19.13 4.03 -7.26
C TRP A 175 18.48 4.48 -5.95
N VAL A 176 17.58 5.47 -6.04
CA VAL A 176 16.58 5.74 -5.02
C VAL A 176 15.33 4.92 -5.33
N ASN A 177 14.87 4.14 -4.36
CA ASN A 177 13.74 3.23 -4.50
C ASN A 177 12.67 3.61 -3.49
N TYR A 178 11.40 3.46 -3.86
CA TYR A 178 10.28 3.58 -2.95
C TYR A 178 9.43 2.31 -3.02
N TYR A 179 9.18 1.72 -1.86
CA TYR A 179 8.27 0.60 -1.67
C TYR A 179 7.04 1.08 -0.91
N VAL A 180 5.87 0.84 -1.48
CA VAL A 180 4.57 1.31 -0.99
C VAL A 180 3.73 0.10 -0.63
N VAL A 181 3.06 0.16 0.51
CA VAL A 181 2.07 -0.80 0.96
C VAL A 181 0.81 -0.01 1.28
N CYS A 182 -0.35 -0.46 0.81
CA CYS A 182 -1.65 0.03 1.24
C CYS A 182 -2.51 -1.15 1.68
N ASN A 183 -2.96 -1.15 2.93
CA ASN A 183 -3.93 -2.11 3.44
C ASN A 183 -5.36 -1.57 3.31
N TYR A 184 -6.31 -2.49 3.09
CA TYR A 184 -7.73 -2.21 2.85
C TYR A 184 -8.60 -2.96 3.86
N GLY A 185 -9.60 -2.28 4.42
CA GLY A 185 -10.50 -2.84 5.44
C GLY A 185 -11.98 -2.57 5.16
N PRO A 186 -12.88 -3.56 5.35
CA PRO A 186 -12.61 -5.00 5.28
C PRO A 186 -11.92 -5.42 3.96
N THR A 187 -11.31 -6.61 3.94
CA THR A 187 -10.63 -7.16 2.76
C THR A 187 -11.54 -7.23 1.53
N GLY A 188 -10.96 -6.99 0.36
CA GLY A 188 -11.59 -7.29 -0.93
C GLY A 188 -11.15 -8.61 -1.52
N ASN A 189 -11.26 -8.71 -2.85
CA ASN A 189 -10.79 -9.79 -3.71
C ASN A 189 -11.34 -11.20 -3.36
N TYR A 190 -12.58 -11.26 -2.86
CA TYR A 190 -13.26 -12.54 -2.63
C TYR A 190 -13.57 -13.28 -3.94
N LEU A 191 -13.07 -14.52 -4.05
CA LEU A 191 -13.42 -15.42 -5.15
C LEU A 191 -14.94 -15.65 -5.21
N GLY A 192 -15.47 -15.76 -6.42
CA GLY A 192 -16.90 -15.89 -6.68
C GLY A 192 -17.73 -14.61 -6.50
N ARG A 193 -17.11 -13.46 -6.18
CA ARG A 193 -17.79 -12.16 -6.06
C ARG A 193 -17.26 -11.15 -7.08
N THR A 194 -18.09 -10.17 -7.47
CA THR A 194 -17.65 -9.00 -8.25
C THR A 194 -17.02 -7.96 -7.32
N PRO A 195 -16.15 -7.06 -7.82
CA PRO A 195 -15.55 -6.00 -7.00
C PRO A 195 -16.57 -5.01 -6.42
N TYR A 196 -17.64 -4.75 -7.16
CA TYR A 196 -18.74 -3.87 -6.78
C TYR A 196 -20.04 -4.42 -7.38
N PRO A 197 -21.24 -3.96 -6.98
CA PRO A 197 -22.47 -4.25 -7.69
C PRO A 197 -22.57 -3.36 -8.95
N ALA A 198 -22.87 -3.96 -10.10
CA ALA A 198 -23.13 -3.22 -11.33
C ALA A 198 -24.55 -2.63 -11.32
N GLY A 199 -24.72 -1.42 -11.85
CA GLY A 199 -26.03 -0.79 -11.92
C GLY A 199 -26.07 0.45 -12.83
N LYS A 200 -27.10 1.28 -12.63
CA LYS A 200 -27.17 2.60 -13.29
C LYS A 200 -26.08 3.52 -12.69
N PRO A 201 -25.45 4.39 -13.49
CA PRO A 201 -24.55 5.42 -12.95
C PRO A 201 -25.25 6.26 -11.87
N SER A 202 -24.64 6.34 -10.69
CA SER A 202 -25.16 7.13 -9.56
C SER A 202 -24.68 8.59 -9.60
N GLY A 203 -23.54 8.85 -10.24
CA GLY A 203 -22.89 10.17 -10.23
C GLY A 203 -22.12 10.51 -8.94
N GLN A 204 -22.26 9.69 -7.88
CA GLN A 204 -21.83 9.98 -6.51
C GLN A 204 -21.30 8.75 -5.78
N LEU A 205 -20.56 8.98 -4.69
CA LEU A 205 -20.14 7.94 -3.75
C LEU A 205 -21.04 7.96 -2.50
N VAL A 206 -21.19 6.80 -1.87
CA VAL A 206 -22.03 6.59 -0.68
C VAL A 206 -21.17 6.54 0.59
N CYS A 207 -21.61 7.19 1.66
CA CYS A 207 -20.96 7.07 2.97
C CYS A 207 -21.50 5.86 3.73
N ALA A 208 -20.60 4.92 4.06
CA ALA A 208 -20.93 3.72 4.83
C ALA A 208 -21.14 4.03 6.33
N HIS A 209 -20.33 4.96 6.82
CA HIS A 209 -20.27 5.46 8.19
C HIS A 209 -20.01 6.97 8.14
N ASP A 210 -19.52 7.56 9.23
CA ASP A 210 -19.14 8.98 9.25
C ASP A 210 -17.97 9.28 8.30
N CYS A 211 -18.26 10.03 7.24
CA CYS A 211 -17.29 10.56 6.29
C CYS A 211 -16.68 11.91 6.72
N SER A 212 -17.01 12.45 7.90
CA SER A 212 -16.49 13.75 8.34
C SER A 212 -14.95 13.77 8.47
N ARG A 213 -14.31 12.60 8.69
CA ARG A 213 -12.87 12.42 8.85
C ARG A 213 -12.24 11.58 7.74
N PHE A 214 -12.36 12.02 6.49
CA PHE A 214 -11.77 11.35 5.32
C PHE A 214 -10.29 10.96 5.47
N TYR A 215 -9.50 11.76 6.21
CA TYR A 215 -8.05 11.64 6.27
C TYR A 215 -7.51 11.20 7.65
N GLY A 216 -8.40 10.74 8.54
CA GLY A 216 -8.05 10.32 9.90
C GLY A 216 -7.72 11.50 10.83
N ASP A 217 -7.24 11.19 12.02
CA ASP A 217 -7.02 12.20 13.08
C ASP A 217 -5.73 13.02 12.90
N LYS A 218 -4.88 12.66 11.93
CA LYS A 218 -3.60 13.32 11.64
C LYS A 218 -3.69 14.42 10.56
N CYS A 219 -4.86 14.74 10.01
CA CYS A 219 -4.95 15.46 8.73
C CYS A 219 -6.23 16.29 8.53
#